data_AF-A0A929HH90-F1
#
_entry.id   AF-A0A929HH90-F1
#
_cell.length_a   1.000
_cell.length_b   1.000
_cell.length_c   1.000
_cell.angle_alpha   90.00
_cell.angle_beta   90.00
_cell.angle_gamma   90.00
#
_symmetry.space_group_name_H-M   'P 1'
#
loop_
_entity.id
_entity.type
_entity.pdbx_description
1 polymer ?
#
loop_
_entity_poly.entity_id
_entity_poly.type
_entity_poly.pdbx_seq_one_letter_code
_entity_poly.pdbx_strand_id
1 'polypeptide(L)'
;MPQTQINCPNCRQPVVADVQQLFDIAQDSQAKAKLLSGQVNVASCPHCNYHGDLAIPIVYHDPEKELLFTFFPPEMGLPMEEQEKILGPLITKVFDNLPQEQRKGYLLSPQSTFTFKSLLENILEADGITREMLDAQEARMNLIQQLLTMSEETC
;
A
#
# COMPACT_ATOMS: atom_id res chain seq x y z
N MET A 1 -0.92 15.02 3.76
CA MET A 1 -0.42 14.32 2.56
C MET A 1 -0.37 15.34 1.43
N PRO A 2 0.47 15.19 0.39
CA PRO A 2 0.49 16.14 -0.71
C PRO A 2 -0.77 15.95 -1.56
N GLN A 3 -1.59 16.99 -1.64
CA GLN A 3 -2.76 17.03 -2.52
C GLN A 3 -2.28 17.17 -3.96
N THR A 4 -2.67 16.23 -4.81
CA THR A 4 -2.28 16.19 -6.21
C THR A 4 -3.53 16.20 -7.09
N GLN A 5 -3.49 17.00 -8.15
CA GLN A 5 -4.52 16.98 -9.17
C GLN A 5 -4.27 15.79 -10.11
N ILE A 6 -5.26 14.91 -10.21
CA ILE A 6 -5.23 13.73 -11.06
C ILE A 6 -6.51 13.67 -11.90
N ASN A 7 -6.55 12.81 -12.91
CA ASN A 7 -7.77 12.56 -13.68
C ASN A 7 -8.53 11.37 -13.08
N CYS A 8 -9.83 11.52 -12.85
CA CYS A 8 -10.67 10.42 -12.39
C CYS A 8 -10.58 9.22 -13.36
N PRO A 9 -10.30 7.98 -12.89
CA PRO A 9 -10.20 6.81 -13.76
C PRO A 9 -11.47 6.52 -14.56
N ASN A 10 -12.63 6.90 -14.03
CA ASN A 10 -13.94 6.62 -14.64
C ASN A 10 -14.36 7.70 -15.66
N CYS A 11 -14.44 8.97 -15.23
CA CYS A 11 -14.97 10.05 -16.08
C CYS A 11 -13.90 11.01 -16.64
N ARG A 12 -12.63 10.81 -16.27
CA ARG A 12 -11.45 11.64 -16.65
C ARG A 12 -11.50 13.10 -16.22
N GLN A 13 -12.53 13.54 -15.50
CA GLN A 13 -12.54 14.88 -14.94
C GLN A 13 -11.45 15.03 -13.86
N PRO A 14 -10.82 16.22 -13.76
CA PRO A 14 -9.79 16.46 -12.77
C PRO A 14 -10.37 16.39 -11.36
N VAL A 15 -9.69 15.69 -10.46
CA VAL A 15 -10.02 15.58 -9.04
C VAL A 15 -8.76 15.77 -8.21
N VAL A 16 -8.92 16.27 -6.99
CA VAL A 16 -7.84 16.38 -6.02
C VAL A 16 -7.88 15.16 -5.13
N ALA A 17 -6.75 14.47 -5.02
CA ALA A 17 -6.58 13.33 -4.11
C ALA A 17 -5.26 13.46 -3.35
N ASP A 18 -5.23 12.89 -2.15
CA ASP A 18 -4.00 12.71 -1.39
C ASP A 18 -3.23 11.52 -1.97
N VAL A 19 -2.06 11.79 -2.54
CA VAL A 19 -1.21 10.76 -3.16
C VAL A 19 0.05 10.59 -2.34
N GLN A 20 0.33 9.35 -1.94
CA GLN A 20 1.54 8.96 -1.24
C GLN A 20 2.12 7.71 -1.88
N GLN A 21 3.36 7.83 -2.35
CA GLN A 21 4.10 6.74 -2.99
C GLN A 21 5.17 6.14 -2.08
N LEU A 22 5.73 6.93 -1.16
CA LEU A 22 6.77 6.49 -0.25
C LEU A 22 6.23 6.41 1.18
N PHE A 23 6.30 5.21 1.76
CA PHE A 23 5.93 4.91 3.14
C PHE A 23 7.20 4.49 3.88
N ASP A 24 7.92 5.48 4.39
CA ASP A 24 9.20 5.30 5.07
C ASP A 24 9.05 5.52 6.58
N ILE A 25 9.21 4.45 7.36
CA ILE A 25 9.06 4.48 8.82
C ILE A 25 10.15 5.33 9.48
N ALA A 26 11.33 5.44 8.85
CA ALA A 26 12.40 6.29 9.36
C ALA A 26 12.00 7.77 9.38
N GLN A 27 11.13 8.17 8.44
CA GLN A 27 10.69 9.56 8.26
C GLN A 27 9.30 9.83 8.85
N ASP A 28 8.42 8.82 8.84
CA ASP A 28 7.06 8.91 9.36
C ASP A 28 6.70 7.62 10.12
N SER A 29 6.70 7.69 11.45
CA SER A 29 6.36 6.55 12.31
C SER A 29 4.93 6.03 12.11
N GLN A 30 4.05 6.82 11.49
CA GLN A 30 2.69 6.41 11.15
C GLN A 30 2.58 5.81 9.74
N ALA A 31 3.65 5.75 8.95
CA ALA A 31 3.61 5.27 7.57
C ALA A 31 3.05 3.84 7.46
N LYS A 32 3.49 2.93 8.35
CA LYS A 32 2.97 1.55 8.42
C LYS A 32 1.47 1.53 8.69
N ALA A 33 1.01 2.21 9.74
CA ALA A 33 -0.39 2.23 10.13
C ALA A 33 -1.29 2.82 9.01
N LYS A 34 -0.82 3.88 8.34
CA LYS A 34 -1.51 4.46 7.18
C LYS A 34 -1.65 3.43 6.06
N LEU A 35 -0.56 2.76 5.69
CA LEU A 35 -0.56 1.78 4.62
C LEU A 35 -1.44 0.56 4.95
N LEU A 36 -1.34 0.04 6.18
CA LEU A 36 -2.15 -1.09 6.67
C LEU A 36 -3.64 -0.75 6.82
N SER A 37 -4.02 0.53 6.86
CA SER A 37 -5.43 0.91 6.85
C SER A 37 -6.13 0.57 5.52
N GLY A 38 -5.34 0.33 4.46
CA GLY A 38 -5.83 0.05 3.11
C GLY A 38 -6.47 1.24 2.40
N GLN A 39 -6.64 2.38 3.08
CA GLN A 39 -7.30 3.58 2.55
C GLN A 39 -6.28 4.63 2.11
N VAL A 40 -5.26 4.20 1.37
CA VAL A 40 -4.24 5.09 0.81
C VAL A 40 -4.47 5.26 -0.68
N ASN A 41 -4.13 6.44 -1.21
CA ASN A 41 -4.28 6.73 -2.64
C ASN A 41 -5.72 6.49 -3.14
N VAL A 42 -6.73 6.88 -2.36
CA VAL A 42 -8.15 6.78 -2.75
C VAL A 42 -8.61 8.11 -3.33
N ALA A 43 -9.34 8.07 -4.44
CA ALA A 43 -9.99 9.24 -5.01
C ALA A 43 -11.51 9.19 -4.81
N SER A 44 -12.09 10.35 -4.50
CA SER A 44 -13.54 10.57 -4.49
C SER A 44 -13.90 11.60 -5.56
N CYS A 45 -14.61 11.18 -6.60
CA CYS A 45 -14.98 12.03 -7.73
C CYS A 45 -16.40 12.59 -7.57
N PRO A 46 -16.56 13.92 -7.41
CA PRO A 46 -17.89 14.53 -7.25
C PRO A 46 -18.71 14.56 -8.54
N HIS A 47 -18.11 14.19 -9.68
CA HIS A 47 -18.74 14.32 -10.99
C HIS A 47 -19.41 13.03 -11.48
N CYS A 48 -18.91 11.87 -11.04
CA CYS A 48 -19.44 10.57 -11.46
C CYS A 48 -19.62 9.59 -10.29
N ASN A 49 -19.47 10.05 -9.04
CA ASN A 49 -19.55 9.26 -7.82
C ASN A 49 -18.55 8.09 -7.74
N TYR A 50 -17.48 8.13 -8.55
CA TYR A 50 -16.38 7.18 -8.40
C TYR A 50 -15.71 7.37 -7.04
N HIS A 51 -15.60 6.28 -6.28
CA HIS A 51 -14.85 6.19 -5.05
C HIS A 51 -14.04 4.90 -5.09
N GLY A 52 -12.72 5.01 -5.09
CA GLY A 52 -11.86 3.84 -5.20
C GLY A 52 -10.38 4.17 -5.29
N ASP A 53 -9.60 3.09 -5.29
CA ASP A 53 -8.14 3.13 -5.27
C ASP A 53 -7.58 3.68 -6.59
N LEU A 54 -6.53 4.48 -6.47
CA LEU A 54 -5.74 4.96 -7.58
C LEU A 54 -4.59 3.99 -7.84
N ALA A 55 -4.34 3.72 -9.12
CA ALA A 55 -3.21 2.95 -9.59
C ALA A 55 -1.90 3.73 -9.39
N ILE A 56 -1.39 3.72 -8.16
CA ILE A 56 -0.19 4.45 -7.73
C ILE A 56 0.88 3.46 -7.26
N PRO A 57 2.12 3.52 -7.80
CA PRO A 57 3.25 2.74 -7.30
C PRO A 57 3.58 3.09 -5.85
N ILE A 58 3.95 2.07 -5.06
CA ILE A 58 4.29 2.21 -3.65
C ILE A 58 5.68 1.65 -3.37
N VAL A 59 6.46 2.37 -2.57
CA VAL A 59 7.68 1.91 -1.90
C VAL A 59 7.43 1.99 -0.40
N TYR A 60 7.66 0.88 0.29
CA TYR A 60 7.59 0.78 1.75
C TYR A 60 8.98 0.46 2.30
N HIS A 61 9.36 1.14 3.38
CA HIS A 61 10.67 1.00 3.99
C HIS A 61 10.57 0.93 5.53
N ASP A 62 11.17 -0.12 6.09
CA ASP A 62 11.32 -0.37 7.54
C ASP A 62 12.80 -0.67 7.83
N PRO A 63 13.57 0.30 8.36
CA PRO A 63 15.01 0.11 8.58
C PRO A 63 15.31 -0.84 9.75
N GLU A 64 14.41 -0.96 10.73
CA GLU A 64 14.60 -1.85 11.88
C GLU A 64 14.53 -3.32 11.45
N LYS A 65 13.69 -3.61 10.46
CA LYS A 65 13.52 -4.95 9.88
C LYS A 65 14.29 -5.19 8.60
N GLU A 66 15.07 -4.21 8.14
CA GLU A 66 15.82 -4.28 6.89
C GLU A 66 14.92 -4.58 5.68
N LEU A 67 13.75 -3.93 5.61
CA LEU A 67 12.77 -4.14 4.55
C LEU A 67 12.74 -2.96 3.58
N LEU A 68 12.74 -3.30 2.29
CA LEU A 68 12.42 -2.40 1.21
C LEU A 68 11.48 -3.11 0.23
N PHE A 69 10.17 -2.91 0.42
CA PHE A 69 9.17 -3.49 -0.45
C PHE A 69 8.76 -2.51 -1.55
N THR A 70 8.49 -3.04 -2.73
CA THR A 70 7.89 -2.28 -3.82
C THR A 70 6.60 -2.93 -4.31
N PHE A 71 5.66 -2.11 -4.74
CA PHE A 71 4.42 -2.54 -5.39
C PHE A 71 4.20 -1.66 -6.61
N PHE A 72 3.98 -2.29 -7.76
CA PHE A 72 3.63 -1.62 -8.99
C PHE A 72 2.27 -2.13 -9.49
N PRO A 73 1.22 -1.28 -9.50
CA PRO A 73 -0.10 -1.67 -9.97
C PRO A 73 -0.09 -2.23 -11.39
N PRO A 74 -0.51 -3.49 -11.61
CA PRO A 74 -0.46 -4.14 -12.92
C PRO A 74 -1.37 -3.47 -13.96
N GLU A 75 -2.44 -2.81 -13.52
CA GLU A 75 -3.40 -2.10 -14.39
C GLU A 75 -2.80 -0.91 -15.13
N MET A 76 -1.62 -0.40 -14.72
CA MET A 76 -0.90 0.60 -15.48
C MET A 76 -0.26 0.05 -16.76
N GLY A 77 -0.06 -1.29 -16.85
CA GLY A 77 0.38 -1.96 -18.07
C GLY A 77 1.76 -1.56 -18.59
N LEU A 78 2.63 -1.02 -17.73
CA LEU A 78 3.96 -0.53 -18.13
C LEU A 78 5.01 -1.65 -18.13
N PRO A 79 5.98 -1.66 -19.08
CA PRO A 79 7.06 -2.63 -19.11
C PRO A 79 8.04 -2.41 -17.94
N MET A 80 8.76 -3.47 -17.53
CA MET A 80 9.66 -3.45 -16.35
C MET A 80 10.63 -2.25 -16.33
N GLU A 81 11.24 -1.91 -17.47
CA GLU A 81 12.17 -0.77 -17.56
C GLU A 81 11.51 0.57 -17.18
N GLU A 82 10.25 0.78 -17.55
CA GLU A 82 9.51 1.98 -17.17
C GLU A 82 9.10 1.97 -15.70
N GLN A 83 8.78 0.78 -15.16
CA GLN A 83 8.50 0.62 -13.73
C GLN A 83 9.72 1.00 -12.89
N GLU A 84 10.91 0.52 -13.28
CA GLU A 84 12.18 0.84 -12.62
C GLU A 84 12.47 2.35 -12.66
N LYS A 85 12.21 3.02 -13.79
CA LYS A 85 12.36 4.49 -13.90
C LYS A 85 11.45 5.25 -12.94
N ILE A 86 10.25 4.74 -12.66
CA ILE A 86 9.29 5.35 -11.74
C ILE A 86 9.66 5.08 -10.28
N LEU A 87 10.06 3.84 -9.95
CA LEU A 87 10.41 3.44 -8.59
C LEU A 87 11.80 3.95 -8.15
N GLY A 88 12.74 4.10 -9.10
CA GLY A 88 14.12 4.51 -8.85
C GLY A 88 14.23 5.77 -7.98
N PRO A 89 13.61 6.91 -8.34
CA PRO A 89 13.64 8.12 -7.53
C PRO A 89 13.08 7.95 -6.10
N LEU A 90 12.08 7.08 -5.91
CA LEU A 90 11.53 6.78 -4.59
C LEU A 90 12.53 5.99 -3.74
N ILE A 91 13.22 5.02 -4.34
CA ILE A 91 14.28 4.24 -3.69
C ILE A 91 15.48 5.12 -3.37
N THR A 92 15.90 5.99 -4.29
CA THR A 92 16.97 6.97 -4.06
C THR A 92 16.63 7.87 -2.87
N LYS A 93 15.38 8.33 -2.76
CA LYS A 93 14.93 9.13 -1.63
C LYS A 93 15.03 8.39 -0.29
N VAL A 94 14.77 7.09 -0.25
CA VAL A 94 15.02 6.26 0.94
C VAL A 94 16.51 6.27 1.30
N PHE A 95 17.38 6.02 0.33
CA PHE A 95 18.83 6.05 0.52
C PHE A 95 19.32 7.40 1.06
N ASP A 96 18.86 8.51 0.49
CA ASP A 96 19.30 9.85 0.84
C ASP A 96 18.87 10.25 2.27
N ASN A 97 17.72 9.77 2.70
CA ASN A 97 17.15 10.03 4.02
C ASN A 97 17.78 9.19 5.14
N LEU A 98 18.57 8.16 4.80
CA LEU A 98 19.22 7.30 5.78
C LEU A 98 20.64 7.79 6.14
N PRO A 99 21.01 7.76 7.44
CA PRO A 99 22.41 7.88 7.87
C PRO A 99 23.29 6.82 7.20
N GLN A 100 24.56 7.14 6.96
CA GLN A 100 25.53 6.25 6.28
C GLN A 100 25.57 4.85 6.90
N GLU A 101 25.52 4.76 8.22
CA GLU A 101 25.62 3.52 8.99
C GLU A 101 24.39 2.61 8.84
N GLN A 102 23.25 3.19 8.43
CA GLN A 102 21.99 2.46 8.23
C GLN A 102 21.76 2.05 6.77
N ARG A 103 22.62 2.49 5.84
CA ARG A 103 22.57 2.12 4.42
C ARG A 103 23.11 0.71 4.18
N LYS A 104 22.36 -0.29 4.63
CA LYS A 104 22.73 -1.70 4.53
C LYS A 104 22.38 -2.28 3.15
N GLY A 105 22.86 -3.50 2.89
CA GLY A 105 22.76 -4.17 1.58
C GLY A 105 21.33 -4.45 1.10
N TYR A 106 20.34 -4.59 1.99
CA TYR A 106 18.95 -4.87 1.61
C TYR A 106 18.35 -3.79 0.69
N LEU A 107 18.82 -2.54 0.81
CA LEU A 107 18.37 -1.43 -0.03
C LEU A 107 18.78 -1.60 -1.51
N LEU A 108 19.79 -2.42 -1.80
CA LEU A 108 20.24 -2.75 -3.16
C LEU A 108 19.44 -3.90 -3.78
N SER A 109 18.55 -4.53 -3.03
CA SER A 109 17.70 -5.62 -3.52
C SER A 109 16.26 -5.44 -3.03
N PRO A 110 15.54 -4.41 -3.53
CA PRO A 110 14.14 -4.20 -3.20
C PRO A 110 13.32 -5.46 -3.53
N GLN A 111 12.40 -5.81 -2.63
CA GLN A 111 11.54 -6.97 -2.78
C GLN A 111 10.22 -6.54 -3.40
N SER A 112 9.99 -6.96 -4.65
CA SER A 112 8.76 -6.63 -5.37
C SER A 112 7.61 -7.52 -4.96
N THR A 113 6.43 -6.92 -4.80
CA THR A 113 5.17 -7.60 -4.49
C THR A 113 4.21 -7.48 -5.67
N PHE A 114 3.42 -8.53 -5.92
CA PHE A 114 2.57 -8.62 -7.11
C PHE A 114 1.21 -7.95 -6.95
N THR A 115 0.73 -7.82 -5.71
CA THR A 115 -0.56 -7.21 -5.38
C THR A 115 -0.45 -6.33 -4.15
N PHE A 116 -1.36 -5.36 -4.01
CA PHE A 116 -1.44 -4.54 -2.80
C PHE A 116 -1.68 -5.40 -1.55
N LYS A 117 -2.54 -6.43 -1.65
CA LYS A 117 -2.77 -7.40 -0.55
C LYS A 117 -1.47 -8.09 -0.14
N SER A 118 -0.67 -8.60 -1.08
CA SER A 118 0.61 -9.24 -0.77
C SER A 118 1.63 -8.28 -0.15
N LEU A 119 1.59 -6.99 -0.51
CA LEU A 119 2.40 -5.97 0.16
C LEU A 119 2.04 -5.88 1.65
N LEU A 120 0.75 -5.79 1.97
CA LEU A 120 0.28 -5.70 3.35
C LEU A 120 0.60 -6.98 4.13
N GLU A 121 0.36 -8.15 3.53
CA GLU A 121 0.68 -9.46 4.13
C GLU A 121 2.16 -9.58 4.47
N ASN A 122 3.06 -9.22 3.54
CA ASN A 122 4.50 -9.30 3.78
C ASN A 122 4.97 -8.33 4.89
N ILE A 123 4.34 -7.16 5.01
CA ILE A 123 4.61 -6.22 6.11
C ILE A 123 4.19 -6.84 7.46
N LEU A 124 3.00 -7.44 7.50
CA LEU A 124 2.45 -8.08 8.69
C LEU A 124 3.26 -9.33 9.09
N GLU A 125 3.70 -10.11 8.11
CA GLU A 125 4.56 -11.29 8.33
C GLU A 125 5.88 -10.90 8.99
N ALA A 126 6.48 -9.79 8.55
CA ALA A 126 7.68 -9.25 9.19
C ALA A 126 7.43 -8.73 10.63
N ASP A 127 6.19 -8.38 10.97
CA ASP A 127 5.75 -8.09 12.34
C ASP A 127 5.35 -9.37 13.13
N GLY A 128 5.53 -10.56 12.55
CA GLY A 128 5.23 -11.86 13.16
C GLY A 128 3.78 -12.31 13.03
N ILE A 129 2.98 -11.64 12.19
CA ILE A 129 1.58 -11.98 11.92
C ILE A 129 1.53 -12.77 10.62
N THR A 130 1.35 -14.09 10.72
CA THR A 130 1.36 -14.95 9.54
C THR A 130 0.04 -14.89 8.77
N ARG A 131 0.08 -15.31 7.50
CA ARG A 131 -1.12 -15.39 6.66
C ARG A 131 -2.18 -16.32 7.22
N GLU A 132 -1.78 -17.44 7.84
CA GLU A 132 -2.70 -18.36 8.50
C GLU A 132 -3.42 -17.70 9.69
N MET A 133 -2.73 -16.81 10.42
CA MET A 133 -3.35 -16.05 11.52
C MET A 133 -4.40 -15.07 10.99
N LEU A 134 -4.11 -14.41 9.85
CA LEU A 134 -5.05 -13.51 9.18
C LEU A 134 -6.27 -14.27 8.67
N ASP A 135 -6.07 -15.38 7.96
CA ASP A 135 -7.14 -16.22 7.42
C ASP A 135 -8.03 -16.79 8.56
N ALA A 136 -7.42 -17.20 9.67
CA ALA A 136 -8.16 -17.66 10.85
C ALA A 136 -8.99 -16.53 11.49
N GLN A 137 -8.49 -15.30 11.51
CA GLN A 137 -9.22 -14.14 12.00
C GLN A 137 -10.39 -13.78 11.06
N GLU A 138 -10.18 -13.81 9.74
CA GLU A 138 -11.22 -13.57 8.73
C GLU A 138 -12.34 -14.62 8.82
N ALA A 139 -11.98 -15.91 8.91
CA ALA A 139 -12.96 -16.99 9.06
C ALA A 139 -13.82 -16.83 10.33
N ARG A 140 -13.22 -16.41 11.45
CA ARG A 140 -13.95 -16.11 12.68
C ARG A 140 -14.92 -14.94 12.50
N MET A 141 -14.49 -13.86 11.83
CA MET A 141 -15.35 -12.70 11.57
C MET A 141 -16.54 -13.07 10.68
N ASN A 142 -16.29 -13.83 9.61
CA ASN A 142 -17.32 -14.30 8.69
C ASN A 142 -18.37 -15.16 9.42
N LEU A 143 -17.95 -16.03 10.33
CA LEU A 143 -18.87 -16.82 11.16
C LEU A 143 -19.73 -15.93 12.07
N ILE A 144 -19.13 -14.92 12.71
CA ILE A 144 -19.88 -13.95 13.54
C ILE A 144 -20.94 -13.23 12.70
N GLN A 145 -20.57 -12.76 11.51
CA GLN A 145 -21.51 -12.09 10.59
C GLN A 145 -22.66 -13.02 10.20
N GLN A 146 -22.38 -14.28 9.84
CA GLN A 146 -23.41 -15.27 9.51
C GLN A 146 -24.40 -15.49 10.66
N LEU A 147 -23.90 -15.63 11.88
CA LEU A 147 -24.74 -15.82 13.07
C LEU A 147 -25.63 -14.61 13.35
N LEU A 148 -25.10 -13.39 13.20
CA LEU A 148 -25.87 -12.15 13.34
C LEU A 148 -26.98 -12.07 12.29
N THR A 149 -26.68 -12.33 11.02
CA THR A 149 -27.68 -12.29 9.93
C THR A 149 -28.79 -13.34 10.11
N MET A 150 -28.45 -14.55 10.58
CA MET A 150 -29.46 -15.59 10.86
C MET A 150 -30.38 -15.20 12.03
N SER A 151 -29.85 -14.51 13.04
CA SER A 151 -30.65 -14.05 14.18
C SER A 151 -31.66 -12.95 13.81
N GLU A 152 -31.37 -12.15 12.79
CA GLU A 152 -32.26 -11.09 12.28
C GLU A 152 -33.39 -11.63 11.39
N GLU A 153 -33.15 -12.72 10.64
CA GLU A 153 -34.19 -13.37 9.81
C GLU A 153 -35.21 -14.20 10.62
N THR A 154 -34.98 -14.40 11.93
CA THR A 154 -35.84 -15.24 12.78
C THR A 154 -36.83 -14.42 13.65
N CYS A 155 -37.10 -13.15 13.33
CA CYS A 155 -38.10 -12.31 14.03
C CYS A 155 -39.31 -11.95 13.15
#